data_AF-A0A5T1USS0-F1
#
_entry.id   AF-A0A5T1USS0-F1
#
_cell.length_a   1.000
_cell.length_b   1.000
_cell.length_c   1.000
_cell.angle_alpha   90.00
_cell.angle_beta   90.00
_cell.angle_gamma   90.00
#
_symmetry.space_group_name_H-M   'P 1'
#
loop_
_entity.id
_entity.type
_entity.pdbx_description
1 polymer ?
#
loop_
_entity_poly.entity_id
_entity_poly.type
_entity_poly.pdbx_seq_one_letter_code
_entity_poly.pdbx_strand_id
1 'polypeptide(L)' 'MSETYKIYTPNGIAVKVDKETNKIYFVESLDSHPPAKGNYTEEYSKALFEAHNIKRNSPYKDYKPQYLDPNFYTG' A
#
# COMPACT_ATOMS: atom_id res chain seq x y z
N MET A 1 2.08 -10.82 -24.48
CA MET A 1 1.04 -10.26 -23.60
C MET A 1 1.22 -10.90 -22.24
N SER A 2 1.45 -10.11 -21.19
CA SER A 2 1.48 -10.67 -19.83
C SER A 2 0.06 -11.06 -19.42
N GLU A 3 -0.06 -12.22 -18.78
CA GLU A 3 -1.34 -12.72 -18.33
C GLU A 3 -1.82 -11.92 -17.10
N THR A 4 -3.08 -11.49 -17.09
CA THR A 4 -3.64 -10.68 -16.00
C THR A 4 -4.86 -11.36 -15.39
N TYR A 5 -5.10 -11.13 -14.10
CA TYR A 5 -6.35 -11.51 -13.42
C TYR A 5 -7.03 -10.28 -12.82
N LYS A 6 -8.34 -10.37 -12.57
CA LYS A 6 -9.13 -9.29 -11.96
C LYS A 6 -9.40 -9.59 -10.50
N ILE A 7 -9.28 -8.58 -9.65
CA ILE A 7 -9.78 -8.59 -8.26
C ILE A 7 -10.76 -7.44 -8.07
N TYR A 8 -11.74 -7.63 -7.20
CA TYR A 8 -12.74 -6.63 -6.86
C TYR A 8 -12.44 -6.06 -5.48
N THR A 9 -12.28 -4.73 -5.41
CA THR A 9 -12.07 -4.02 -4.14
C THR A 9 -13.39 -3.88 -3.37
N PRO A 10 -13.37 -3.60 -2.05
CA PRO A 10 -14.59 -3.44 -1.25
C PRO A 10 -15.57 -2.36 -1.76
N ASN A 11 -15.07 -1.36 -2.50
CA ASN A 11 -15.88 -0.32 -3.15
C ASN A 11 -16.28 -0.66 -4.60
N GLY A 12 -16.19 -1.94 -5.01
CA GLY A 12 -16.68 -2.41 -6.30
C GLY A 12 -15.81 -2.05 -7.52
N ILE A 13 -14.60 -1.52 -7.31
CA ILE A 13 -13.67 -1.23 -8.42
C ILE A 13 -12.96 -2.53 -8.80
N ALA A 14 -12.97 -2.86 -10.09
CA ALA A 14 -12.15 -3.94 -10.61
C ALA A 14 -10.73 -3.42 -10.87
N VAL A 15 -9.73 -4.12 -10.33
CA VAL A 15 -8.33 -3.88 -10.68
C VAL A 15 -7.74 -5.11 -11.37
N LYS A 16 -6.90 -4.87 -12.38
CA LYS A 16 -6.16 -5.92 -13.10
C LYS A 16 -4.80 -6.05 -12.47
N VAL A 17 -4.40 -7.28 -12.18
CA VAL A 17 -3.09 -7.60 -11.64
C VAL A 17 -2.34 -8.43 -12.67
N ASP A 18 -1.14 -7.96 -13.00
CA ASP A 18 -0.19 -8.70 -13.81
C ASP A 18 0.38 -9.88 -13.01
N LYS A 19 0.27 -11.10 -13.56
CA LYS A 19 0.65 -12.33 -12.84
C LYS A 19 2.15 -12.44 -12.59
N GLU A 20 2.98 -11.86 -13.46
CA GLU A 20 4.44 -12.01 -13.39
C GLU A 20 5.05 -10.96 -12.46
N THR A 21 4.56 -9.72 -12.56
CA THR A 21 5.15 -8.57 -11.88
C THR A 21 4.38 -8.13 -10.64
N ASN A 22 3.16 -8.65 -10.43
CA ASN A 22 2.20 -8.16 -9.44
C ASN A 22 1.84 -6.68 -9.59
N LYS A 23 2.08 -6.08 -10.76
CA LYS A 23 1.71 -4.69 -11.04
C LYS A 23 0.19 -4.58 -11.11
N ILE A 24 -0.35 -3.60 -10.39
CA ILE A 24 -1.78 -3.33 -10.32
C ILE A 24 -2.12 -2.20 -11.29
N TYR A 25 -3.12 -2.44 -12.14
CA TYR A 25 -3.66 -1.47 -13.08
C TYR A 25 -5.11 -1.15 -12.69
N PHE A 26 -5.38 0.13 -12.45
CA PHE A 26 -6.74 0.65 -12.27
C PHE A 26 -7.43 0.72 -13.62
N VAL A 27 -8.08 -0.38 -13.98
CA VAL A 27 -8.58 -0.60 -15.34
C VAL A 27 -9.99 -0.10 -15.57
N GLU A 28 -10.92 -0.29 -14.64
CA GLU A 28 -12.33 0.03 -14.90
C GLU A 28 -13.09 0.08 -13.58
N SER A 29 -13.79 1.19 -13.36
CA SER A 29 -14.89 1.22 -12.39
C SER A 29 -16.11 0.61 -13.08
N LEU A 30 -16.83 -0.31 -12.42
CA LEU A 30 -18.18 -0.67 -12.85
C LEU A 30 -19.18 0.46 -12.61
N ASP A 31 -18.78 1.47 -11.84
CA ASP A 31 -19.58 2.64 -11.54
C ASP A 31 -19.53 3.65 -12.69
N SER A 32 -20.69 4.17 -13.08
CA SER A 32 -20.81 5.23 -14.10
C SER A 32 -20.19 6.55 -13.64
N HIS A 33 -19.99 6.68 -12.32
CA HIS A 33 -19.22 7.73 -11.67
C HIS A 33 -18.02 7.07 -11.01
N PRO A 34 -16.93 6.78 -11.76
CA PRO A 34 -15.76 6.18 -11.17
C PRO A 34 -15.34 7.03 -9.96
N PRO A 35 -15.23 6.46 -8.75
CA PRO A 35 -14.60 7.19 -7.65
C PRO A 35 -13.27 7.67 -8.18
N ALA A 36 -12.96 8.96 -7.97
CA ALA A 36 -11.70 9.54 -8.41
C ALA A 36 -10.62 8.53 -8.06
N LYS A 37 -9.86 8.06 -9.07
CA LYS A 37 -8.68 7.22 -8.80
C LYS A 37 -7.92 8.05 -7.78
N GLY A 38 -7.94 7.63 -6.51
CA GLY A 38 -7.31 8.41 -5.45
C GLY A 38 -5.86 8.65 -5.87
N ASN A 39 -5.20 9.64 -5.27
CA ASN A 39 -3.82 10.00 -5.65
C ASN A 39 -2.78 8.89 -5.42
N TYR A 40 -3.16 7.61 -5.34
CA TYR A 40 -2.30 6.44 -5.37
C TYR A 40 -1.79 6.21 -6.81
N THR A 41 -0.87 7.08 -7.24
CA THR A 41 -0.08 6.88 -8.45
C THR A 41 0.97 5.79 -8.24
N GLU A 42 1.63 5.38 -9.33
CA GLU A 42 2.77 4.47 -9.26
C GLU A 42 3.89 5.05 -8.37
N GLU A 43 4.16 6.36 -8.42
CA GLU A 43 5.18 6.99 -7.57
C GLU A 43 4.83 6.94 -6.08
N TYR A 44 3.58 7.27 -5.71
CA TYR A 44 3.17 7.19 -4.31
C TYR A 44 3.20 5.76 -3.78
N SER A 45 2.88 4.78 -4.63
CA SER A 45 2.98 3.37 -4.28
C SER A 45 4.43 2.95 -4.05
N LYS A 46 5.38 3.43 -4.88
CA LYS A 46 6.83 3.18 -4.69
C LYS A 46 7.31 3.68 -3.34
N ALA A 47 6.95 4.91 -2.95
CA ALA A 47 7.34 5.48 -1.67
C ALA A 47 6.84 4.64 -0.47
N LEU A 48 5.60 4.13 -0.54
CA LEU A 48 5.05 3.24 0.49
C LEU A 48 5.83 1.91 0.59
N PHE A 49 6.16 1.29 -0.53
CA PHE A 49 6.93 0.04 -0.53
C PHE A 49 8.37 0.24 -0.05
N GLU A 50 9.00 1.36 -0.43
CA GLU A 50 10.34 1.73 0.05
C GLU A 50 10.34 1.97 1.56
N ALA A 51 9.39 2.76 2.07
CA ALA A 51 9.23 2.98 3.51
C ALA A 51 9.00 1.67 4.27
N HIS A 52 8.18 0.76 3.74
CA HIS A 52 7.98 -0.57 4.31
C HIS A 52 9.28 -1.38 4.33
N ASN A 53 10.04 -1.39 3.23
CA ASN A 53 11.31 -2.10 3.13
C ASN A 53 12.34 -1.55 4.13
N ILE A 54 12.46 -0.22 4.24
CA ILE A 54 13.31 0.44 5.24
C ILE A 54 12.89 0.02 6.65
N LYS A 55 11.59 0.05 6.97
CA LYS A 55 11.10 -0.35 8.29
C LYS A 55 11.42 -1.81 8.62
N ARG A 56 11.26 -2.73 7.66
CA ARG A 56 11.55 -4.17 7.85
C ARG A 56 13.03 -4.46 8.09
N ASN A 57 13.91 -3.68 7.45
CA ASN A 57 15.36 -3.85 7.53
C ASN A 57 16.04 -2.88 8.50
N SER A 58 15.28 -2.04 9.19
CA SER A 58 15.82 -1.08 10.14
C SER A 58 16.49 -1.81 11.31
N PRO A 59 17.67 -1.34 11.78
CA PRO A 59 18.25 -1.85 13.03
C PRO A 59 17.35 -1.61 14.24
N TYR A 60 16.39 -0.68 14.13
CA TYR A 60 15.42 -0.33 15.17
C TYR A 60 14.03 -0.90 14.90
N LYS A 61 13.89 -1.91 14.03
CA LYS A 61 12.57 -2.50 13.70
C LYS A 61 11.80 -3.02 14.92
N ASP A 62 12.53 -3.43 15.97
CA ASP A 62 11.98 -3.95 17.23
C ASP A 62 11.94 -2.88 18.35
N TYR A 63 12.37 -1.64 18.05
CA TYR A 63 12.38 -0.56 19.02
C TYR A 63 10.95 -0.21 19.45
N LYS A 64 10.68 -0.32 20.75
CA LYS A 64 9.44 0.13 21.38
C LYS A 64 9.72 1.48 22.02
N PRO A 65 9.09 2.59 21.56
CA PRO A 65 9.33 3.90 22.12
C PRO A 65 8.91 3.94 23.59
N GLN A 66 9.88 4.21 24.48
CA GLN A 66 9.63 4.35 25.92
C GLN A 66 9.11 5.74 26.29
N TYR A 67 9.32 6.76 25.44
CA TYR A 67 8.88 8.13 25.71
C TYR A 67 7.35 8.35 25.67
N LEU A 68 6.59 7.33 25.24
CA LEU A 68 5.12 7.32 25.33
C LEU A 68 4.60 6.45 26.47
N ASP A 69 5.48 5.82 27.25
CA ASP A 69 5.07 5.10 28.45
C ASP A 69 4.81 6.14 29.56
N PRO A 70 3.56 6.31 30.01
CA PRO A 70 3.20 7.30 31.02
C PRO A 70 3.81 6.99 32.39
N ASN A 71 4.39 5.80 32.58
CA ASN A 71 5.10 5.38 33.78
C ASN A 71 6.63 5.45 33.62
N PHE A 72 7.12 6.02 32.51
CA PHE A 72 8.55 6.20 32.29
C PHE A 72 9.05 7.45 33.04
N TYR A 73 9.44 7.25 34.28
CA TYR A 73 10.03 8.30 35.12
C TYR A 73 11.54 8.35 34.86
N THR A 74 12.00 9.36 34.12
CA THR A 74 13.41 9.76 34.15
C THR A 74 13.61 10.59 35.42
N GLY A 75 14.36 10.04 36.38
CA GLY A 75 14.54 10.61 37.73
C GLY A 75 15.11 12.03 37.75
#